data_AF-W1WRB3-F1
#
_entry.id   AF-W1WRB3-F1
#
_cell.length_a   1.000
_cell.length_b   1.000
_cell.length_c   1.000
_cell.angle_alpha   90.00
_cell.angle_beta   90.00
_cell.angle_gamma   90.00
#
_symmetry.space_group_name_H-M   'P 1'
#
loop_
_entity.id
_entity.type
_entity.pdbx_description
1 polymer ?
#
loop_
_entity_poly.entity_id
_entity_poly.type
_entity_poly.pdbx_seq_one_letter_code
_entity_poly.pdbx_strand_id
1 'polypeptide(L)'
;RITETITFYGLENNLIDSLVKPSYSLLDPKEVYVEVLDQGNMVYSYGNPQIYSASAIVGLIDVNPELQGIVYQSNNTFVYEMRKYDGRHAYVYHIAIKRATHGSDSLMESVSFYIIIVAILLFIVTFFAINRFVTRFIMIHVKNMTKSLEMANRQIEMEQEQQKELLAGISHDIRTPLTAIKAYAEGVRDGIAPTEEQQKRYMGIILKRANDLDSMLEELFLITTLNYKKESRPSERIELGQYVRDFVEDHLAPYQTRGLEIKFRIAAENA
;
A
#
# COMPACT_ATOMS: atom_id res chain seq x y z
N ARG A 1 -1.06 5.61 -83.58
CA ARG A 1 -0.75 6.72 -82.65
C ARG A 1 -2.09 7.31 -82.21
N ILE A 2 -2.70 6.75 -81.17
CA ILE A 2 -3.83 7.39 -80.49
C ILE A 2 -3.16 8.28 -79.45
N THR A 3 -3.09 9.57 -79.75
CA THR A 3 -2.42 10.59 -78.94
C THR A 3 -3.48 11.40 -78.21
N GLU A 4 -4.46 10.73 -77.63
CA GLU A 4 -5.44 11.36 -76.75
C GLU A 4 -5.24 10.81 -75.35
N THR A 5 -4.91 11.72 -74.43
CA THR A 5 -4.89 11.42 -73.01
C THR A 5 -6.33 11.28 -72.57
N ILE A 6 -6.81 10.04 -72.42
CA ILE A 6 -8.14 9.78 -71.86
C ILE A 6 -8.07 10.14 -70.38
N THR A 7 -8.64 11.29 -70.05
CA THR A 7 -8.75 11.78 -68.68
C THR A 7 -10.09 11.27 -68.14
N PHE A 8 -10.07 10.50 -67.05
CA PHE A 8 -11.27 9.94 -66.42
C PHE A 8 -12.04 11.05 -65.69
N TYR A 9 -12.86 11.81 -66.41
CA TYR A 9 -13.82 12.73 -65.81
C TYR A 9 -15.05 11.95 -65.36
N GLY A 10 -15.33 11.93 -64.05
CA GLY A 10 -16.46 11.19 -63.46
C GLY A 10 -16.14 10.36 -62.22
N LEU A 11 -14.87 10.30 -61.81
CA LEU A 11 -14.49 9.74 -60.51
C LEU A 11 -14.71 10.73 -59.33
N GLU A 12 -15.15 11.97 -59.59
CA GLU A 12 -15.26 13.03 -58.58
C GLU A 12 -16.51 12.97 -57.68
N ASN A 13 -17.44 12.04 -57.89
CA ASN A 13 -18.65 11.94 -57.07
C ASN A 13 -18.59 10.73 -56.13
N ASN A 14 -18.12 10.91 -54.90
CA ASN A 14 -18.23 10.04 -53.70
C ASN A 14 -17.92 8.52 -53.81
N LEU A 15 -17.68 7.99 -55.00
CA LEU A 15 -17.24 6.62 -55.28
C LEU A 15 -15.72 6.49 -55.10
N ILE A 16 -14.98 7.59 -55.34
CA ILE A 16 -13.55 7.69 -55.05
C ILE A 16 -13.25 7.48 -53.57
N ASP A 17 -14.10 7.96 -52.65
CA ASP A 17 -13.83 7.78 -51.22
C ASP A 17 -13.92 6.31 -50.79
N SER A 18 -14.63 5.46 -51.56
CA SER A 18 -14.61 4.01 -51.38
C SER A 18 -13.42 3.30 -52.05
N LEU A 19 -12.77 3.96 -53.01
CA LEU A 19 -11.71 3.42 -53.86
C LEU A 19 -10.32 4.03 -53.60
N VAL A 20 -10.21 5.11 -52.83
CA VAL A 20 -8.96 5.83 -52.57
C VAL A 20 -8.42 5.46 -51.19
N LYS A 21 -7.88 4.25 -51.15
CA LYS A 21 -6.59 3.97 -50.51
C LYS A 21 -5.84 2.93 -51.35
N PRO A 22 -4.72 3.26 -51.99
CA PRO A 22 -4.35 4.44 -52.77
C PRO A 22 -4.33 4.12 -54.29
N SER A 23 -4.30 5.16 -55.11
CA SER A 23 -4.19 5.22 -56.58
C SER A 23 -2.98 4.50 -57.23
N TYR A 24 -2.24 3.67 -56.50
CA TYR A 24 -1.11 2.88 -57.01
C TYR A 24 -1.55 1.61 -57.75
N SER A 25 -2.69 1.03 -57.39
CA SER A 25 -3.14 -0.26 -57.94
C SER A 25 -3.51 -0.16 -59.43
N LEU A 26 -4.01 1.00 -59.90
CA LEU A 26 -4.30 1.28 -61.32
C LEU A 26 -3.08 1.21 -62.26
N LEU A 27 -1.87 1.30 -61.71
CA LEU A 27 -0.63 1.20 -62.47
C LEU A 27 0.05 -0.17 -62.32
N ASP A 28 -0.35 -1.01 -61.37
CA ASP A 28 0.24 -2.36 -61.21
C ASP A 28 -0.44 -3.36 -62.16
N PRO A 29 0.27 -3.86 -63.20
CA PRO A 29 -0.30 -4.83 -64.14
C PRO A 29 -0.66 -6.18 -63.50
N LYS A 30 -0.26 -6.45 -62.25
CA LYS A 30 -0.66 -7.66 -61.50
C LYS A 30 -1.98 -7.52 -60.76
N GLU A 31 -2.45 -6.29 -60.54
CA GLU A 31 -3.67 -6.00 -59.78
C GLU A 31 -4.79 -5.41 -60.65
N VAL A 32 -4.47 -4.99 -61.88
CA VAL A 32 -5.44 -4.39 -62.80
C VAL A 32 -5.41 -5.04 -64.18
N TYR A 33 -6.56 -5.03 -64.83
CA TYR A 33 -6.72 -5.31 -66.24
C TYR A 33 -7.62 -4.25 -66.89
N VAL A 34 -7.19 -3.74 -68.04
CA VAL A 34 -7.95 -2.78 -68.86
C VAL A 34 -7.98 -3.30 -70.28
N GLU A 35 -9.17 -3.40 -70.89
CA GLU A 35 -9.32 -3.60 -72.33
C GLU A 35 -10.26 -2.57 -72.94
N VAL A 36 -9.98 -2.23 -74.20
CA VAL A 36 -10.82 -1.35 -75.01
C VAL A 36 -11.14 -2.07 -76.31
N LEU A 37 -12.43 -2.16 -76.62
CA LEU A 37 -12.97 -2.81 -77.80
C LEU A 37 -13.61 -1.75 -78.71
N ASP A 38 -13.29 -1.74 -79.99
CA ASP A 38 -14.03 -0.98 -81.01
C ASP A 38 -14.80 -1.97 -81.90
N GLN A 39 -16.13 -1.85 -81.92
CA GLN A 39 -17.03 -2.75 -82.67
C GLN A 39 -16.74 -4.25 -82.42
N GLY A 40 -16.34 -4.60 -81.19
CA GLY A 40 -16.03 -5.97 -80.77
C GLY A 40 -14.59 -6.42 -81.04
N ASN A 41 -13.76 -5.61 -81.68
CA ASN A 41 -12.33 -5.89 -81.88
C ASN A 41 -11.49 -5.18 -80.82
N MET A 42 -10.58 -5.89 -80.16
CA MET A 42 -9.71 -5.31 -79.14
C MET A 42 -8.69 -4.35 -79.78
N VAL A 43 -8.75 -3.08 -79.38
CA VAL A 43 -7.87 -2.01 -79.86
C VAL A 43 -6.81 -1.63 -78.82
N TYR A 44 -7.05 -1.94 -77.55
CA TYR A 44 -6.09 -1.72 -76.46
C TYR A 44 -6.27 -2.76 -75.34
N SER A 45 -5.16 -3.18 -74.73
CA SER A 45 -5.16 -4.02 -73.53
C SER A 45 -3.96 -3.69 -72.64
N TYR A 46 -4.16 -3.70 -71.32
CA TYR A 46 -3.13 -3.46 -70.31
C TYR A 46 -3.41 -4.31 -69.06
N GLY A 47 -2.35 -4.88 -68.47
CA GLY A 47 -2.45 -5.62 -67.21
C GLY A 47 -2.73 -7.12 -67.37
N ASN A 48 -3.32 -7.75 -66.35
CA ASN A 48 -3.47 -9.22 -66.27
C ASN A 48 -4.90 -9.69 -66.61
N PRO A 49 -5.15 -10.28 -67.80
CA PRO A 49 -6.49 -10.70 -68.23
C PRO A 49 -7.12 -11.78 -67.34
N GLN A 50 -6.32 -12.52 -66.56
CA GLN A 50 -6.86 -13.52 -65.63
C GLN A 50 -7.73 -12.90 -64.53
N ILE A 51 -7.51 -11.63 -64.20
CA ILE A 51 -8.31 -10.89 -63.21
C ILE A 51 -9.75 -10.75 -63.70
N TYR A 52 -9.94 -10.44 -64.97
CA TYR A 52 -11.27 -10.34 -65.59
C TYR A 52 -11.89 -11.73 -65.79
N SER A 53 -11.17 -12.69 -66.34
CA SER A 53 -11.72 -14.04 -66.59
C SER A 53 -12.08 -14.81 -65.32
N ALA A 54 -11.40 -14.54 -64.20
CA ALA A 54 -11.72 -15.13 -62.89
C ALA A 54 -12.88 -14.42 -62.18
N SER A 55 -13.35 -13.28 -62.70
CA SER A 55 -14.45 -12.52 -62.13
C SER A 55 -15.79 -13.00 -62.71
N ALA A 56 -16.49 -13.89 -61.99
CA ALA A 56 -17.87 -14.24 -62.31
C ALA A 56 -18.82 -13.10 -61.94
N ILE A 57 -19.84 -12.76 -62.73
CA ILE A 57 -20.79 -11.69 -62.34
C ILE A 57 -21.58 -12.15 -61.10
N VAL A 58 -21.28 -11.60 -59.91
CA VAL A 58 -21.96 -11.98 -58.65
C VAL A 58 -23.05 -10.98 -58.25
N GLY A 59 -22.99 -9.73 -58.72
CA GLY A 59 -24.05 -8.74 -58.48
C GLY A 59 -23.79 -7.40 -59.15
N LEU A 60 -24.87 -6.75 -59.60
CA LEU A 60 -24.87 -5.42 -60.21
C LEU A 60 -24.91 -4.38 -59.09
N ILE A 61 -23.86 -3.56 -58.99
CA ILE A 61 -23.70 -2.61 -57.88
C ILE A 61 -24.39 -1.29 -58.20
N ASP A 62 -24.18 -0.75 -59.41
CA ASP A 62 -24.73 0.53 -59.83
C ASP A 62 -24.73 0.67 -61.36
N VAL A 63 -25.70 1.43 -61.89
CA VAL A 63 -25.77 1.84 -63.30
C VAL A 63 -25.58 3.35 -63.31
N ASN A 64 -24.43 3.82 -63.78
CA ASN A 64 -24.19 5.26 -63.90
C ASN A 64 -24.73 5.75 -65.26
N PRO A 65 -25.83 6.51 -65.30
CA PRO A 65 -26.45 6.94 -66.56
C PRO A 65 -25.61 7.99 -67.30
N GLU A 66 -24.73 8.75 -66.62
CA GLU A 66 -23.85 9.73 -67.27
C GLU A 66 -22.64 9.07 -67.96
N LEU A 67 -22.14 7.96 -67.41
CA LEU A 67 -21.01 7.21 -67.97
C LEU A 67 -21.45 6.05 -68.89
N GLN A 68 -22.76 5.79 -69.04
CA GLN A 68 -23.29 4.64 -69.77
C GLN A 68 -22.57 3.32 -69.42
N GLY A 69 -22.40 3.09 -68.11
CA GLY A 69 -21.58 2.00 -67.60
C GLY A 69 -22.25 1.23 -66.48
N ILE A 70 -21.73 0.02 -66.23
CA ILE A 70 -22.19 -0.86 -65.16
C ILE A 70 -21.01 -1.33 -64.33
N VAL A 71 -21.19 -1.33 -63.00
CA VAL A 71 -20.20 -1.83 -62.04
C VAL A 71 -20.68 -3.14 -61.44
N TYR A 72 -19.83 -4.15 -61.44
CA TYR A 72 -20.12 -5.44 -60.82
C TYR A 72 -19.01 -5.86 -59.86
N GLN A 73 -19.40 -6.55 -58.78
CA GLN A 73 -18.45 -7.12 -57.82
C GLN A 73 -18.34 -8.63 -58.04
N SER A 74 -17.13 -9.17 -57.95
CA SER A 74 -16.89 -10.61 -57.95
C SER A 74 -15.68 -10.98 -57.12
N ASN A 75 -15.83 -11.86 -56.12
CA ASN A 75 -14.73 -12.54 -55.42
C ASN A 75 -13.46 -11.71 -55.23
N ASN A 76 -13.61 -10.49 -54.69
CA ASN A 76 -12.53 -9.56 -54.38
C ASN A 76 -11.95 -8.73 -55.55
N THR A 77 -12.67 -8.64 -56.67
CA THR A 77 -12.37 -7.80 -57.84
C THR A 77 -13.58 -6.91 -58.14
N PHE A 78 -13.33 -5.63 -58.43
CA PHE A 78 -14.32 -4.72 -58.99
C PHE A 78 -14.16 -4.65 -60.49
N VAL A 79 -15.25 -4.79 -61.24
CA VAL A 79 -15.25 -4.73 -62.70
C VAL A 79 -16.16 -3.59 -63.15
N TYR A 80 -15.61 -2.70 -63.98
CA TYR A 80 -16.29 -1.56 -64.57
C TYR A 80 -16.40 -1.77 -66.07
N GLU A 81 -17.61 -1.76 -66.61
CA GLU A 81 -17.87 -1.70 -68.05
C GLU A 81 -18.39 -0.29 -68.39
N MET A 82 -17.79 0.38 -69.38
CA MET A 82 -18.23 1.70 -69.84
C MET A 82 -18.35 1.72 -71.36
N ARG A 83 -19.38 2.37 -71.91
CA ARG A 83 -19.57 2.48 -73.37
C ARG A 83 -19.50 3.95 -73.81
N LYS A 84 -18.73 4.23 -74.85
CA LYS A 84 -18.61 5.57 -75.45
C LYS A 84 -18.80 5.48 -76.96
N TYR A 85 -19.67 6.33 -77.51
CA TYR A 85 -19.92 6.41 -78.94
C TYR A 85 -19.24 7.66 -79.51
N ASP A 86 -18.50 7.50 -80.61
CA ASP A 86 -17.89 8.59 -81.36
C ASP A 86 -18.15 8.40 -82.87
N GLY A 87 -19.12 9.15 -83.39
CA GLY A 87 -19.55 9.03 -84.78
C GLY A 87 -20.06 7.62 -85.13
N ARG A 88 -19.28 6.87 -85.92
CA ARG A 88 -19.60 5.49 -86.33
C ARG A 88 -18.91 4.42 -85.47
N HIS A 89 -18.08 4.82 -84.51
CA HIS A 89 -17.32 3.92 -83.64
C HIS A 89 -17.97 3.82 -82.26
N ALA A 90 -17.95 2.61 -81.71
CA ALA A 90 -18.51 2.31 -80.39
C ALA A 90 -17.43 1.62 -79.58
N TYR A 91 -16.92 2.35 -78.59
CA TYR A 91 -15.86 1.88 -77.70
C TYR A 91 -16.46 1.30 -76.42
N VAL A 92 -16.05 0.09 -76.06
CA VAL A 92 -16.37 -0.53 -74.78
C VAL A 92 -15.08 -0.65 -73.97
N TYR A 93 -15.11 -0.16 -72.74
CA TYR A 93 -13.99 -0.20 -71.80
C TYR A 93 -14.33 -1.17 -70.68
N HIS A 94 -13.47 -2.17 -70.46
CA HIS A 94 -13.55 -3.04 -69.29
C HIS A 94 -12.34 -2.80 -68.40
N ILE A 95 -12.60 -2.45 -67.14
CA ILE A 95 -11.56 -2.21 -66.13
C ILE A 95 -11.83 -3.15 -64.95
N ALA A 96 -10.93 -4.08 -64.69
CA ALA A 96 -10.98 -4.97 -63.54
C ALA A 96 -9.87 -4.63 -62.55
N ILE A 97 -10.23 -4.42 -61.28
CA ILE A 97 -9.29 -4.04 -60.22
C ILE A 97 -9.43 -5.02 -59.06
N LYS A 98 -8.34 -5.73 -58.73
CA LYS A 98 -8.29 -6.63 -57.58
C LYS A 98 -8.15 -5.81 -56.30
N ARG A 99 -9.00 -6.08 -55.30
CA ARG A 99 -8.92 -5.43 -53.99
C ARG A 99 -7.66 -5.90 -53.26
N ALA A 100 -6.86 -4.96 -52.75
CA ALA A 100 -5.65 -5.24 -51.98
C ALA A 100 -5.98 -6.11 -50.74
N THR A 101 -5.62 -7.39 -50.78
CA THR A 101 -5.66 -8.26 -49.61
C THR A 101 -4.50 -7.86 -48.70
N HIS A 102 -4.80 -7.25 -47.56
CA HIS A 102 -3.82 -6.80 -46.58
C HIS A 102 -3.04 -8.01 -46.04
N GLY A 103 -1.88 -8.30 -46.62
CA GLY A 103 -1.03 -9.44 -46.26
C GLY A 103 -0.35 -9.34 -44.88
N SER A 104 -0.58 -8.26 -44.12
CA SER A 104 -0.05 -8.03 -42.78
C SER A 104 -1.03 -8.32 -41.63
N ASP A 105 -2.32 -8.40 -41.92
CA ASP A 105 -3.35 -8.37 -40.87
C ASP A 105 -3.40 -9.69 -40.08
N SER A 106 -3.19 -10.83 -40.74
CA SER A 106 -3.17 -12.15 -40.09
C SER A 106 -1.97 -12.36 -39.13
N LEU A 107 -0.81 -11.80 -39.49
CA LEU A 107 0.38 -11.82 -38.61
C LEU A 107 0.19 -10.87 -37.42
N MET A 108 -0.36 -9.68 -37.65
CA MET A 108 -0.65 -8.72 -36.57
C MET A 108 -1.73 -9.24 -35.60
N GLU A 109 -2.76 -9.95 -36.10
CA GLU A 109 -3.77 -10.60 -35.26
C GLU A 109 -3.16 -11.66 -34.35
N SER A 110 -2.29 -12.52 -34.90
CA SER A 110 -1.63 -13.59 -34.13
C SER A 110 -0.72 -13.03 -33.04
N VAL A 111 0.11 -12.02 -33.36
CA VAL A 111 1.01 -11.39 -32.38
C VAL A 111 0.23 -10.72 -31.24
N SER A 112 -0.87 -10.04 -31.57
CA SER A 112 -1.72 -9.38 -30.57
C SER A 112 -2.32 -10.36 -29.57
N PHE A 113 -2.73 -11.55 -30.04
CA PHE A 113 -3.24 -12.61 -29.18
C PHE A 113 -2.20 -13.10 -28.15
N TYR A 114 -0.95 -13.34 -28.59
CA TYR A 114 0.12 -13.78 -27.68
C TYR A 114 0.48 -12.71 -26.65
N ILE A 115 0.50 -11.42 -27.03
CA ILE A 115 0.76 -10.32 -26.10
C ILE A 115 -0.29 -10.29 -24.99
N ILE A 116 -1.58 -10.48 -25.33
CA ILE A 116 -2.67 -10.50 -24.34
C ILE A 116 -2.49 -11.66 -23.37
N ILE A 117 -2.17 -12.86 -23.86
CA ILE A 117 -1.94 -14.04 -23.00
C ILE A 117 -0.78 -13.79 -22.03
N VAL A 118 0.35 -13.28 -22.54
CA VAL A 118 1.51 -12.97 -21.70
C VAL A 118 1.18 -11.90 -20.66
N ALA A 119 0.43 -10.86 -21.05
CA ALA A 119 0.00 -9.81 -20.12
C ALA A 119 -0.90 -10.36 -19.01
N ILE A 120 -1.85 -11.25 -19.34
CA ILE A 120 -2.71 -11.93 -18.35
C ILE A 120 -1.88 -12.81 -17.42
N LEU A 121 -0.93 -13.59 -17.96
CA LEU A 121 -0.06 -14.46 -17.17
C LEU A 121 0.78 -13.63 -16.19
N LEU A 122 1.39 -12.53 -16.65
CA LEU A 122 2.14 -11.60 -15.81
C LEU A 122 1.25 -10.96 -14.74
N PHE A 123 0.03 -10.55 -15.09
CA PHE A 123 -0.94 -10.03 -14.13
C PHE A 123 -1.27 -11.06 -13.04
N ILE A 124 -1.52 -12.31 -13.41
CA ILE A 124 -1.79 -13.39 -12.45
C ILE A 124 -0.59 -13.59 -11.53
N VAL A 125 0.62 -13.72 -12.08
CA VAL A 125 1.84 -13.95 -11.29
C VAL A 125 2.10 -12.78 -10.33
N THR A 126 1.98 -11.54 -10.81
CA THR A 126 2.16 -10.34 -9.98
C THR A 126 1.09 -10.22 -8.90
N PHE A 127 -0.17 -10.51 -9.23
CA PHE A 127 -1.27 -10.53 -8.27
C PHE A 127 -1.00 -11.52 -7.13
N PHE A 128 -0.62 -12.76 -7.44
CA PHE A 128 -0.28 -13.76 -6.44
C PHE A 128 0.98 -13.38 -5.63
N ALA A 129 2.00 -12.82 -6.29
CA ALA A 129 3.22 -12.36 -5.62
C ALA A 129 2.92 -11.22 -4.63
N ILE A 130 2.15 -10.22 -5.04
CA ILE A 130 1.73 -9.09 -4.20
C ILE A 130 0.86 -9.61 -3.04
N ASN A 131 -0.14 -10.45 -3.33
CA ASN A 131 -1.03 -10.96 -2.29
C ASN A 131 -0.24 -11.77 -1.23
N ARG A 132 0.69 -12.62 -1.68
CA ARG A 132 1.61 -13.36 -0.78
C ARG A 132 2.48 -12.41 0.04
N PHE A 133 3.03 -11.37 -0.59
CA PHE A 133 3.86 -10.37 0.09
C PHE A 133 3.06 -9.62 1.15
N VAL A 134 1.89 -9.08 0.79
CA VAL A 134 1.00 -8.33 1.69
C VAL A 134 0.59 -9.20 2.88
N THR A 135 0.15 -10.43 2.65
CA THR A 135 -0.24 -11.36 3.72
C THR A 135 0.90 -11.62 4.70
N ARG A 136 2.12 -11.86 4.17
CA ARG A 136 3.32 -12.06 5.01
C ARG A 136 3.68 -10.81 5.80
N PHE A 137 3.65 -9.65 5.15
CA PHE A 137 3.96 -8.37 5.77
C PHE A 137 3.00 -8.06 6.93
N ILE A 138 1.69 -8.17 6.69
CA ILE A 138 0.65 -7.95 7.69
C ILE A 138 0.83 -8.92 8.86
N MET A 139 1.05 -10.21 8.58
CA MET A 139 1.22 -11.22 9.63
C MET A 139 2.41 -10.91 10.55
N ILE A 140 3.55 -10.46 10.00
CA ILE A 140 4.71 -10.06 10.81
C ILE A 140 4.37 -8.86 11.68
N HIS A 141 3.71 -7.84 11.11
CA HIS A 141 3.36 -6.63 11.84
C HIS A 141 2.36 -6.92 12.97
N VAL A 142 1.30 -7.67 12.68
CA VAL A 142 0.31 -8.11 13.67
C VAL A 142 0.99 -8.90 14.77
N LYS A 143 1.85 -9.88 14.44
CA LYS A 143 2.56 -10.68 15.45
C LYS A 143 3.43 -9.82 16.37
N ASN A 144 4.14 -8.84 15.82
CA ASN A 144 4.96 -7.92 16.61
C ASN A 144 4.10 -7.03 17.51
N MET A 145 2.99 -6.49 17.00
CA MET A 145 2.04 -5.70 17.78
C MET A 145 1.40 -6.52 18.90
N THR A 146 0.92 -7.73 18.61
CA THR A 146 0.36 -8.64 19.62
C THR A 146 1.38 -8.95 20.71
N LYS A 147 2.64 -9.24 20.34
CA LYS A 147 3.70 -9.49 21.32
C LYS A 147 3.99 -8.26 22.18
N SER A 148 4.04 -7.07 21.59
CA SER A 148 4.21 -5.81 22.32
C SER A 148 3.05 -5.55 23.29
N LEU A 149 1.82 -5.84 22.85
CA LEU A 149 0.63 -5.69 23.68
C LEU A 149 0.61 -6.70 24.84
N GLU A 150 0.98 -7.96 24.59
CA GLU A 150 1.14 -8.98 25.63
C GLU A 150 2.21 -8.58 26.65
N MET A 151 3.35 -8.06 26.20
CA MET A 151 4.41 -7.56 27.07
C MET A 151 3.92 -6.38 27.92
N ALA A 152 3.22 -5.42 27.32
CA ALA A 152 2.66 -4.28 28.03
C ALA A 152 1.61 -4.72 29.08
N ASN A 153 0.72 -5.63 28.72
CA ASN A 153 -0.28 -6.16 29.67
C ASN A 153 0.38 -6.91 30.83
N ARG A 154 1.38 -7.76 30.56
CA ARG A 154 2.14 -8.43 31.63
C ARG A 154 2.83 -7.43 32.55
N GLN A 155 3.39 -6.35 31.99
CA GLN A 155 4.01 -5.31 32.79
C GLN A 155 2.99 -4.64 33.73
N ILE A 156 1.80 -4.32 33.21
CA ILE A 156 0.70 -3.76 34.02
C ILE A 156 0.26 -4.74 35.10
N GLU A 157 0.09 -6.02 34.78
CA GLU A 157 -0.27 -7.05 35.75
C GLU A 157 0.79 -7.18 36.86
N MET A 158 2.08 -7.17 36.51
CA MET A 158 3.17 -7.21 37.48
C MET A 158 3.18 -5.98 38.39
N GLU A 159 2.97 -4.77 37.83
CA GLU A 159 2.87 -3.54 38.61
C GLU A 159 1.66 -3.55 39.56
N GLN A 160 0.52 -4.06 39.11
CA GLN A 160 -0.67 -4.22 39.96
C GLN A 160 -0.42 -5.22 41.09
N GLU A 161 0.26 -6.33 40.81
CA GLU A 161 0.55 -7.33 41.84
C GLU A 161 1.54 -6.79 42.88
N GLN A 162 2.59 -6.09 42.44
CA GLN A 162 3.53 -5.40 43.33
C GLN A 162 2.83 -4.35 44.19
N GLN A 163 1.90 -3.58 43.61
CA GLN A 163 1.11 -2.60 44.36
C GLN A 163 0.24 -3.28 45.42
N LYS A 164 -0.40 -4.40 45.09
CA LYS A 164 -1.20 -5.17 46.06
C LYS A 164 -0.34 -5.72 47.20
N GLU A 165 0.82 -6.30 46.88
CA GLU A 165 1.75 -6.84 47.87
C GLU A 165 2.25 -5.73 48.82
N LEU A 166 2.62 -4.57 48.27
CA LEU A 166 3.01 -3.39 49.06
C LEU A 166 1.88 -2.95 50.00
N LEU A 167 0.65 -2.80 49.50
CA LEU A 167 -0.51 -2.41 50.30
C LEU A 167 -0.83 -3.44 51.39
N ALA A 168 -0.69 -4.74 51.09
CA ALA A 168 -0.88 -5.80 52.06
C ALA A 168 0.18 -5.75 53.18
N GLY A 169 1.45 -5.53 52.83
CA GLY A 169 2.54 -5.35 53.79
C GLY A 169 2.31 -4.15 54.70
N ILE A 170 2.00 -2.98 54.13
CA ILE A 170 1.67 -1.77 54.89
C ILE A 170 0.49 -2.02 55.85
N SER A 171 -0.57 -2.67 55.35
CA SER A 171 -1.76 -2.95 56.16
C SER A 171 -1.45 -3.88 57.34
N HIS A 172 -0.55 -4.85 57.15
CA HIS A 172 -0.07 -5.73 58.21
C HIS A 172 0.72 -4.93 59.26
N ASP A 173 1.67 -4.13 58.81
CA ASP A 173 2.59 -3.40 59.68
C ASP A 173 1.90 -2.27 60.46
N ILE A 174 0.85 -1.67 59.91
CA ILE A 174 -0.03 -0.72 60.61
C ILE A 174 -0.90 -1.44 61.66
N ARG A 175 -1.38 -2.65 61.35
CA ARG A 175 -2.28 -3.39 62.25
C ARG A 175 -1.61 -3.71 63.58
N THR A 176 -0.32 -4.05 63.58
CA THR A 176 0.42 -4.42 64.79
C THR A 176 0.45 -3.31 65.86
N PRO A 177 0.97 -2.09 65.62
CA PRO A 177 0.96 -0.99 66.58
C PRO A 177 -0.48 -0.55 66.90
N LEU A 178 -1.39 -0.53 65.93
CA LEU A 178 -2.79 -0.18 66.16
C LEU A 178 -3.48 -1.16 67.14
N THR A 179 -3.24 -2.46 66.98
CA THR A 179 -3.78 -3.48 67.88
C THR A 179 -3.23 -3.29 69.29
N ALA A 180 -1.94 -2.98 69.43
CA ALA A 180 -1.34 -2.71 70.72
C ALA A 180 -1.94 -1.45 71.37
N ILE A 181 -2.05 -0.33 70.63
CA ILE A 181 -2.69 0.90 71.11
C ILE A 181 -4.08 0.59 71.65
N LYS A 182 -4.89 -0.13 70.87
CA LYS A 182 -6.26 -0.49 71.25
C LYS A 182 -6.30 -1.36 72.51
N ALA A 183 -5.47 -2.41 72.57
CA ALA A 183 -5.42 -3.31 73.72
C ALA A 183 -4.99 -2.61 75.02
N TYR A 184 -3.97 -1.75 74.96
CA TYR A 184 -3.53 -0.99 76.13
C TYR A 184 -4.54 0.09 76.52
N ALA A 185 -5.19 0.76 75.56
CA ALA A 185 -6.24 1.73 75.85
C ALA A 185 -7.47 1.09 76.48
N GLU A 186 -7.90 -0.08 75.98
CA GLU A 186 -8.97 -0.90 76.58
C GLU A 186 -8.57 -1.35 77.99
N GLY A 187 -7.31 -1.77 78.21
CA GLY A 187 -6.83 -2.14 79.54
C GLY A 187 -6.83 -0.99 80.56
N VAL A 188 -6.58 0.25 80.12
CA VAL A 188 -6.75 1.43 81.01
C VAL A 188 -8.24 1.68 81.29
N ARG A 189 -9.09 1.64 80.26
CA ARG A 189 -10.54 1.87 80.37
C ARG A 189 -11.23 0.86 81.29
N ASP A 190 -10.87 -0.41 81.17
CA ASP A 190 -11.51 -1.52 81.87
C ASP A 190 -10.93 -1.74 83.28
N GLY A 191 -10.03 -0.86 83.73
CA GLY A 191 -9.45 -0.89 85.07
C GLY A 191 -8.41 -1.99 85.29
N ILE A 192 -7.87 -2.58 84.21
CA ILE A 192 -6.82 -3.62 84.28
C ILE A 192 -5.49 -3.04 84.81
N ALA A 193 -5.29 -1.73 84.70
CA ALA A 193 -4.20 -0.97 85.31
C ALA A 193 -4.70 -0.15 86.52
N PRO A 194 -4.89 -0.76 87.71
CA PRO A 194 -5.47 -0.08 88.88
C PRO A 194 -4.55 0.93 89.57
N THR A 195 -3.23 0.90 89.35
CA THR A 195 -2.28 1.85 89.99
C THR A 195 -1.86 2.97 89.03
N GLU A 196 -1.54 4.15 89.56
CA GLU A 196 -0.99 5.27 88.78
C GLU A 196 0.27 4.87 87.99
N GLU A 197 1.12 4.04 88.58
CA GLU A 197 2.35 3.57 87.93
C GLU A 197 2.05 2.68 86.71
N GLN A 198 1.07 1.79 86.82
CA GLN A 198 0.62 0.95 85.71
C GLN A 198 -0.08 1.78 84.62
N GLN A 199 -0.88 2.78 84.99
CA GLN A 199 -1.49 3.69 84.04
C GLN A 199 -0.44 4.50 83.27
N LYS A 200 0.57 5.05 83.95
CA LYS A 200 1.69 5.74 83.30
C LYS A 200 2.44 4.82 82.34
N ARG A 201 2.68 3.56 82.74
CA ARG A 201 3.31 2.57 81.87
C ARG A 201 2.47 2.28 80.62
N TYR A 202 1.16 2.08 80.77
CA TYR A 202 0.26 1.82 79.63
C TYR A 202 0.20 3.02 78.69
N MET A 203 0.10 4.23 79.24
CA MET A 203 0.14 5.47 78.46
C MET A 203 1.47 5.63 77.70
N GLY A 204 2.60 5.28 78.32
CA GLY A 204 3.91 5.26 77.67
C GLY A 204 3.99 4.27 76.51
N ILE A 205 3.37 3.09 76.64
CA ILE A 205 3.30 2.11 75.55
C ILE A 205 2.42 2.63 74.41
N ILE A 206 1.24 3.19 74.72
CA ILE A 206 0.36 3.79 73.72
C ILE A 206 1.09 4.89 72.94
N LEU A 207 1.75 5.82 73.64
CA LEU A 207 2.50 6.91 73.01
C LEU A 207 3.64 6.38 72.14
N LYS A 208 4.39 5.39 72.61
CA LYS A 208 5.44 4.76 71.82
C LYS A 208 4.88 4.13 70.53
N ARG A 209 3.77 3.40 70.63
CA ARG A 209 3.15 2.75 69.44
C ARG A 209 2.53 3.75 68.48
N ALA A 210 2.02 4.88 68.98
CA ALA A 210 1.54 5.97 68.14
C ALA A 210 2.71 6.61 67.36
N ASN A 211 3.86 6.84 68.01
CA ASN A 211 5.06 7.35 67.35
C ASN A 211 5.63 6.34 66.34
N ASP A 212 5.62 5.04 66.66
CA ASP A 212 6.03 3.98 65.72
C ASP A 212 5.16 4.05 64.44
N LEU A 213 3.83 4.23 64.59
CA LEU A 213 2.90 4.33 63.47
C LEU A 213 3.12 5.61 62.64
N ASP A 214 3.40 6.74 63.28
CA ASP A 214 3.68 8.01 62.62
C ASP A 214 4.92 7.93 61.72
N SER A 215 6.01 7.34 62.24
CA SER A 215 7.23 7.11 61.47
C SER A 215 7.00 6.19 60.25
N MET A 216 6.17 5.15 60.39
CA MET A 216 5.80 4.29 59.26
C MET A 216 4.99 5.03 58.19
N LEU A 217 4.11 5.95 58.60
CA LEU A 217 3.33 6.78 57.66
C LEU A 217 4.22 7.79 56.92
N GLU A 218 5.19 8.39 57.60
CA GLU A 218 6.18 9.27 56.95
C GLU A 218 7.01 8.52 55.90
N GLU A 219 7.46 7.31 56.21
CA GLU A 219 8.20 6.47 55.25
C GLU A 219 7.34 6.12 54.02
N LEU A 220 6.08 5.77 54.23
CA LEU A 220 5.13 5.52 53.14
C LEU A 220 4.88 6.77 52.29
N PHE A 221 4.72 7.94 52.92
CA PHE A 221 4.55 9.20 52.23
C PHE A 221 5.78 9.56 51.39
N LEU A 222 6.99 9.30 51.90
CA LEU A 222 8.23 9.48 51.15
C LEU A 222 8.28 8.58 49.91
N ILE A 223 7.98 7.28 50.06
CA ILE A 223 7.97 6.31 48.94
C ILE A 223 6.97 6.73 47.86
N THR A 224 5.76 7.11 48.25
CA THR A 224 4.72 7.53 47.28
C THR A 224 5.09 8.83 46.58
N THR A 225 5.70 9.79 47.30
CA THR A 225 6.18 11.06 46.72
C THR A 225 7.34 10.84 45.75
N LEU A 226 8.30 9.98 46.09
CA LEU A 226 9.45 9.66 45.25
C LEU A 226 9.04 8.97 43.94
N ASN A 227 7.99 8.14 43.97
CA ASN A 227 7.44 7.50 42.78
C ASN A 227 6.72 8.50 41.86
N TYR A 228 6.02 9.49 42.41
CA TYR A 228 5.27 10.48 41.64
C TYR A 228 6.15 11.59 41.02
N LYS A 229 7.26 11.98 41.66
CA LYS A 229 8.13 13.09 41.22
C LYS A 229 9.30 12.66 40.31
N LYS A 230 9.16 11.57 39.55
CA LYS A 230 10.26 11.07 38.69
C LYS A 230 10.74 12.08 37.65
N GLU A 231 9.87 13.01 37.23
CA GLU A 231 10.16 13.99 36.16
C GLU A 231 10.78 15.32 36.62
N SER A 232 10.95 15.56 37.93
CA SER A 232 11.52 16.80 38.46
C SER A 232 12.50 16.54 39.59
N ARG A 233 13.59 15.81 39.28
CA ARG A 233 14.75 15.73 40.17
C ARG A 233 15.69 16.88 39.83
N PRO A 234 15.81 17.93 40.66
CA PRO A 234 16.86 18.91 40.48
C PRO A 234 18.21 18.20 40.54
N SER A 235 19.02 18.39 39.52
CA SER A 235 20.40 17.89 39.49
C SER A 235 21.31 19.05 39.86
N GLU A 236 21.94 18.94 41.02
CA GLU A 236 22.96 19.87 41.48
C GLU A 236 24.27 19.12 41.71
N ARG A 237 25.40 19.82 41.55
CA ARG A 237 26.70 19.26 41.92
C ARG A 237 26.83 19.35 43.43
N ILE A 238 27.05 18.20 44.07
CA ILE A 238 27.32 18.09 45.50
C ILE A 238 28.78 17.66 45.71
N GLU A 239 29.43 18.18 46.75
CA GLU A 239 30.74 17.70 47.20
C GLU A 239 30.50 16.49 48.12
N LEU A 240 30.72 15.30 47.57
CA LEU A 240 30.33 14.04 48.22
C LEU A 240 31.11 13.83 49.53
N GLY A 241 32.35 14.32 49.62
CA GLY A 241 33.16 14.22 50.83
C GLY A 241 32.54 14.99 52.01
N GLN A 242 32.15 16.24 51.77
CA GLN A 242 31.49 17.10 52.74
C GLN A 242 30.14 16.54 53.13
N TYR A 243 29.32 16.14 52.16
CA TYR A 243 28.01 15.55 52.43
C TYR A 243 28.10 14.32 53.33
N VAL A 244 29.03 13.40 53.04
CA VAL A 244 29.23 12.19 53.85
C VAL A 244 29.76 12.55 55.24
N ARG A 245 30.61 13.57 55.37
CA ARG A 245 31.12 14.03 56.67
C ARG A 245 29.99 14.59 57.53
N ASP A 246 29.21 15.52 57.00
CA ASP A 246 28.08 16.16 57.69
C ASP A 246 27.07 15.10 58.14
N PHE A 247 26.75 14.15 57.25
CA PHE A 247 25.85 13.04 57.56
C PHE A 247 26.35 12.18 58.73
N VAL A 248 27.64 11.84 58.75
CA VAL A 248 28.22 11.01 59.83
C VAL A 248 28.27 11.78 61.15
N GLU A 249 28.58 13.06 61.13
CA GLU A 249 28.61 13.91 62.33
C GLU A 249 27.21 14.05 62.95
N ASP A 250 26.19 14.31 62.13
CA ASP A 250 24.80 14.45 62.56
C ASP A 250 24.23 13.16 63.19
N HIS A 251 24.73 12.00 62.77
CA HIS A 251 24.22 10.70 63.21
C HIS A 251 25.13 9.98 64.21
N LEU A 252 26.22 10.58 64.68
CA LEU A 252 27.23 9.88 65.50
C LEU A 252 26.75 9.57 66.94
N ALA A 253 26.01 10.49 67.55
CA ALA A 253 25.66 10.45 68.98
C ALA A 253 24.85 9.21 69.42
N PRO A 254 23.85 8.72 68.66
CA PRO A 254 23.13 7.49 68.98
C PRO A 254 23.99 6.21 68.97
N TYR A 255 25.11 6.20 68.23
CA TYR A 255 25.99 5.03 68.15
C TYR A 255 27.04 5.06 69.26
N GLN A 256 27.56 6.24 69.59
CA GLN A 256 28.48 6.42 70.72
C GLN A 256 27.83 6.04 72.06
N THR A 257 26.55 6.38 72.26
CA THR A 257 25.78 5.98 73.45
C THR A 257 25.58 4.46 73.57
N ARG A 258 25.82 3.71 72.48
CA ARG A 258 25.82 2.24 72.45
C ARG A 258 27.24 1.63 72.42
N GLY A 259 28.28 2.44 72.59
CA GLY A 259 29.68 2.00 72.57
C GLY A 259 30.21 1.63 71.18
N LEU A 260 29.56 2.10 70.11
CA LEU A 260 29.97 1.85 68.72
C LEU A 260 30.79 3.02 68.18
N GLU A 261 31.89 2.71 67.48
CA GLU A 261 32.76 3.69 66.82
C GLU A 261 32.53 3.65 65.29
N ILE A 262 32.20 4.80 64.69
CA ILE A 262 32.05 4.92 63.24
C ILE A 262 33.36 5.43 62.65
N LYS A 263 33.98 4.62 61.78
CA LYS A 263 35.18 5.00 61.01
C LYS A 263 34.81 5.21 59.54
N PHE A 264 35.11 6.39 59.01
CA PHE A 264 34.93 6.68 57.59
C PHE A 264 36.23 7.18 56.97
N ARG A 265 36.46 6.86 55.70
CA ARG A 265 37.60 7.32 54.91
C ARG A 265 37.06 7.92 53.62
N ILE A 266 37.26 9.22 53.44
CA ILE A 266 36.95 9.92 52.19
C ILE A 266 38.23 9.88 51.35
N ALA A 267 38.16 9.33 50.15
CA ALA A 267 39.27 9.39 49.20
C ALA A 267 39.39 10.83 48.70
N ALA A 268 40.55 11.46 48.91
CA ALA A 268 40.84 12.74 48.28
C ALA A 268 41.10 12.49 46.78
N GLU A 269 40.54 13.34 45.91
CA GLU A 269 40.96 13.39 44.51
C GLU A 269 42.47 13.67 44.48
N ASN A 270 43.25 12.74 43.95
CA ASN A 270 44.65 13.01 43.63
C ASN A 270 44.65 14.09 42.55
N ALA A 271 45.12 15.29 42.91
CA ALA A 271 45.32 16.43 42.03
C ALA A 271 46.37 16.17 40.94
#